data_AF-A0A2S9WYL1-F1
#
_entry.id   AF-A0A2S9WYL1-F1
#
_cell.length_a   1.000
_cell.length_b   1.000
_cell.length_c   1.000
_cell.angle_alpha   90.00
_cell.angle_beta   90.00
_cell.angle_gamma   90.00
#
_symmetry.space_group_name_H-M   'P 1'
#
loop_
_entity.id
_entity.type
_entity.pdbx_description
1 polymer ?
#
loop_
_entity_poly.entity_id
_entity_poly.type
_entity_poly.pdbx_seq_one_letter_code
_entity_poly.pdbx_strand_id
1 'polypeptide(L)'
;MFLSTQQVISTMPGIRFATAQDVIDAIPSMAAEASRGCGCAYEVYIRNVSGLIDAAVAGLSAEEQAAVRAVAVQRVDYATPQELAAADAELAEQGYCSHGLTEGTCPCGCFEHDDYEFDLCGPEPELTREQIMDIAVMEAKIEIYEKTLAALAGWEDVPGVTRHQERLSDQLRELEFRVACSY
;
A
#
# COMPACT_ATOMS: atom_id res chain seq x y z
N MET A 1 1.77 3.26 -6.10
CA MET A 1 1.28 2.62 -7.34
C MET A 1 2.39 1.70 -7.82
N PHE A 2 2.29 0.39 -7.56
CA PHE A 2 3.28 -0.58 -8.05
C PHE A 2 2.93 -0.91 -9.51
N LEU A 3 3.88 -0.68 -10.42
CA LEU A 3 3.73 -1.11 -11.81
C LEU A 3 3.84 -2.64 -11.86
N SER A 4 2.98 -3.28 -12.64
CA SER A 4 3.14 -4.72 -12.93
C SER A 4 4.51 -4.97 -13.58
N THR A 5 5.12 -6.13 -13.36
CA THR A 5 6.35 -6.58 -14.04
C THR A 5 6.26 -6.41 -15.57
N GLN A 6 5.08 -6.62 -16.14
CA GLN A 6 4.82 -6.39 -17.57
C GLN A 6 4.86 -4.91 -17.96
N GLN A 7 4.39 -4.01 -17.08
CA GLN A 7 4.46 -2.56 -17.27
C GLN A 7 5.89 -2.04 -17.13
N VAL A 8 6.69 -2.57 -16.20
CA VAL A 8 8.11 -2.18 -16.03
C VAL A 8 8.89 -2.50 -17.31
N ILE A 9 8.73 -3.71 -17.85
CA ILE A 9 9.36 -4.11 -19.13
C ILE A 9 8.88 -3.22 -20.28
N SER A 10 7.59 -2.88 -20.34
CA SER A 10 7.04 -1.98 -21.37
C SER A 10 7.54 -0.54 -21.27
N THR A 11 8.01 -0.10 -20.10
CA THR A 11 8.58 1.24 -19.89
C THR A 11 10.09 1.32 -20.11
N MET A 12 10.79 0.18 -20.22
CA MET A 12 12.19 0.15 -20.64
C MET A 12 12.24 0.46 -22.15
N PRO A 13 12.76 1.62 -22.58
CA PRO A 13 12.64 2.05 -23.96
C PRO A 13 13.39 1.11 -24.91
N GLY A 14 12.68 0.58 -25.91
CA GLY A 14 13.26 -0.05 -27.09
C GLY A 14 13.62 -1.53 -27.01
N ILE A 15 13.35 -2.24 -25.91
CA ILE A 15 13.78 -3.64 -25.78
C ILE A 15 12.66 -4.60 -26.19
N ARG A 16 12.72 -5.09 -27.43
CA ARG A 16 12.07 -6.34 -27.81
C ARG A 16 13.14 -7.43 -27.70
N PHE A 17 12.95 -8.37 -26.80
CA PHE A 17 13.80 -9.55 -26.72
C PHE A 17 13.41 -10.50 -27.86
N ALA A 18 14.25 -10.57 -28.89
CA ALA A 18 14.02 -11.45 -30.04
C ALA A 18 14.74 -12.80 -29.86
N THR A 19 15.81 -12.81 -29.06
CA THR A 19 16.68 -13.97 -28.84
C THR A 19 17.05 -14.13 -27.36
N ALA A 20 17.52 -15.32 -26.98
CA ALA A 20 18.10 -15.56 -25.66
C ALA A 20 19.27 -14.60 -25.33
N GLN A 21 20.09 -14.27 -26.33
CA GLN A 21 21.25 -13.39 -26.13
C GLN A 21 20.81 -11.97 -25.76
N ASP A 22 19.75 -11.46 -26.38
CA ASP A 22 19.20 -10.13 -26.05
C ASP A 22 18.79 -10.05 -24.56
N VAL A 23 18.18 -11.13 -24.04
CA VAL A 23 17.80 -11.19 -22.62
C VAL A 23 19.04 -11.27 -21.74
N ILE A 24 20.01 -12.12 -22.10
CA ILE A 24 21.27 -12.29 -21.35
C ILE A 24 22.03 -10.97 -21.22
N ASP A 25 22.11 -10.20 -22.30
CA ASP A 25 22.79 -8.91 -22.33
C ASP A 25 22.05 -7.86 -21.50
N ALA A 26 20.72 -8.00 -21.36
CA ALA A 26 19.90 -7.11 -20.54
C ALA A 26 19.85 -7.47 -19.04
N ILE A 27 20.33 -8.65 -18.62
CA ILE A 27 20.33 -9.09 -17.21
C ILE A 27 20.90 -8.02 -16.26
N PRO A 28 22.05 -7.37 -16.53
CA PRO A 28 22.58 -6.33 -15.64
C PRO A 28 21.62 -5.14 -15.46
N SER A 29 20.91 -4.75 -16.53
CA SER A 29 19.93 -3.66 -16.47
C SER A 29 18.67 -4.06 -15.70
N MET A 30 18.20 -5.30 -15.86
CA MET A 30 17.09 -5.84 -15.07
C MET A 30 17.44 -5.94 -13.59
N ALA A 31 18.65 -6.39 -13.26
CA ALA A 31 19.15 -6.40 -11.89
C ALA A 31 19.22 -4.99 -11.30
N ALA A 32 19.74 -4.02 -12.04
CA ALA A 32 19.80 -2.63 -11.58
C ALA A 32 18.41 -2.03 -11.34
N GLU A 33 17.41 -2.38 -12.15
CA GLU A 33 16.01 -1.99 -11.93
C GLU A 33 15.44 -2.68 -10.69
N ALA A 34 15.63 -4.00 -10.55
CA ALA A 34 15.18 -4.75 -9.37
C ALA A 34 15.76 -4.17 -8.07
N SER A 35 17.04 -3.77 -8.07
CA SER A 35 17.69 -3.12 -6.93
C SER A 35 17.11 -1.75 -6.58
N ARG A 36 16.67 -0.95 -7.57
CA ARG A 36 16.04 0.36 -7.30
C ARG A 36 14.69 0.22 -6.59
N GLY A 37 13.95 -0.84 -6.90
CA GLY A 37 12.61 -1.08 -6.36
C GLY A 37 12.56 -1.94 -5.09
N CYS A 38 13.68 -2.49 -4.61
CA CYS A 38 13.66 -3.51 -3.55
C CYS A 38 13.73 -2.96 -2.12
N GLY A 39 13.93 -1.66 -1.93
CA GLY A 39 14.10 -1.09 -0.57
C GLY A 39 15.27 -1.69 0.21
N CYS A 40 16.30 -2.18 -0.49
CA CYS A 40 17.45 -2.93 0.07
C CYS A 40 17.10 -4.27 0.75
N ALA A 41 15.90 -4.81 0.54
CA ALA A 41 15.53 -6.14 1.00
C ALA A 41 15.87 -7.20 -0.06
N TYR A 42 16.63 -8.24 0.34
CA TYR A 42 17.06 -9.30 -0.56
C TYR A 42 15.87 -10.07 -1.16
N GLU A 43 14.88 -10.43 -0.34
CA GLU A 43 13.68 -11.17 -0.78
C GLU A 43 12.88 -10.41 -1.84
N VAL A 44 12.85 -9.08 -1.73
CA VAL A 44 12.20 -8.22 -2.70
C VAL A 44 13.05 -8.11 -3.98
N TYR A 45 14.37 -8.02 -3.84
CA TYR A 45 15.28 -8.00 -4.99
C TYR A 45 15.17 -9.27 -5.84
N ILE A 46 15.29 -10.45 -5.22
CA ILE A 46 15.32 -11.73 -5.93
C ILE A 46 13.99 -11.99 -6.64
N ARG A 47 12.87 -11.64 -6.01
CA ARG A 47 11.53 -11.70 -6.60
C ARG A 47 11.39 -10.76 -7.79
N ASN A 48 11.86 -9.52 -7.67
CA ASN A 48 11.78 -8.54 -8.74
C ASN A 48 12.63 -8.94 -9.95
N VAL A 49 13.89 -9.31 -9.75
CA VAL A 49 14.79 -9.68 -10.85
C VAL A 49 14.32 -10.96 -11.54
N SER A 50 13.85 -11.95 -10.76
CA SER A 50 13.33 -13.20 -11.31
C SER A 50 12.05 -12.99 -12.12
N GLY A 51 11.14 -12.15 -11.63
CA GLY A 51 9.93 -11.78 -12.37
C GLY A 51 10.21 -11.01 -13.65
N LEU A 52 11.22 -10.12 -13.67
CA LEU A 52 11.65 -9.41 -14.88
C LEU A 52 12.20 -10.39 -15.92
N ILE A 53 13.05 -11.33 -15.50
CA ILE A 53 13.62 -12.35 -16.39
C ILE A 53 12.54 -13.27 -16.93
N ASP A 54 11.64 -13.77 -16.08
CA ASP A 54 10.54 -14.66 -16.49
C ASP A 54 9.64 -14.00 -17.53
N ALA A 55 9.31 -12.73 -17.35
CA ALA A 55 8.53 -11.97 -18.31
C ALA A 55 9.31 -11.66 -19.60
N ALA A 56 10.63 -11.45 -19.52
CA ALA A 56 11.49 -11.24 -20.70
C ALA A 56 11.63 -12.50 -21.57
N VAL A 57 11.67 -13.68 -20.96
CA VAL A 57 11.83 -14.95 -21.70
C VAL A 57 10.52 -15.58 -22.16
N ALA A 58 9.36 -15.05 -21.75
CA ALA A 58 8.04 -15.64 -22.00
C ALA A 58 7.72 -15.90 -23.49
N GLY A 59 8.34 -15.14 -24.40
CA GLY A 59 8.18 -15.29 -25.86
C GLY A 59 9.21 -16.20 -26.54
N LEU A 60 10.22 -16.70 -25.80
CA LEU A 60 11.30 -17.52 -26.34
C LEU A 60 10.96 -19.02 -26.30
N SER A 61 11.70 -19.83 -27.06
CA SER A 61 11.57 -21.29 -26.99
C SER A 61 12.01 -21.84 -25.63
N ALA A 62 11.56 -23.04 -25.26
CA ALA A 62 11.91 -23.65 -23.96
C ALA A 62 13.43 -23.84 -23.77
N GLU A 63 14.16 -24.16 -24.84
CA GLU A 63 15.62 -24.30 -24.81
C GLU A 63 16.30 -22.96 -24.55
N GLU A 64 15.85 -21.90 -25.20
CA GLU A 64 16.32 -20.53 -24.95
C GLU A 64 15.98 -20.05 -23.55
N GLN A 65 14.77 -20.31 -23.06
CA GLN A 65 14.37 -19.98 -21.69
C GLN A 65 15.30 -20.66 -20.67
N ALA A 66 15.62 -21.94 -20.86
CA ALA A 66 16.52 -22.69 -19.99
C ALA A 66 17.95 -22.10 -20.02
N ALA A 67 18.47 -21.74 -21.20
CA ALA A 67 19.78 -21.13 -21.34
C ALA A 67 19.87 -19.77 -20.61
N VAL A 68 18.86 -18.91 -20.76
CA VAL A 68 18.81 -17.61 -20.06
C VAL A 68 18.76 -17.82 -18.54
N ARG A 69 17.88 -18.70 -18.06
CA ARG A 69 17.74 -18.98 -16.61
C ARG A 69 19.05 -19.51 -16.01
N ALA A 70 19.75 -20.40 -16.70
CA ALA A 70 21.05 -20.91 -16.24
C ALA A 70 22.10 -19.80 -16.06
N VAL A 71 22.15 -18.83 -16.99
CA VAL A 71 23.01 -17.65 -16.85
C VAL A 71 22.54 -16.75 -15.72
N ALA A 72 21.24 -16.55 -15.58
CA ALA A 72 20.68 -15.68 -14.55
C ALA A 72 20.93 -16.20 -13.13
N VAL A 73 20.86 -17.52 -12.92
CA VAL A 73 21.22 -18.17 -11.64
C VAL A 73 22.66 -17.80 -11.23
N GLN A 74 23.59 -17.76 -12.18
CA GLN A 74 24.99 -17.46 -11.88
C GLN A 74 25.30 -15.97 -11.69
N ARG A 75 24.49 -15.09 -12.29
CA ARG A 75 24.80 -13.64 -12.34
C ARG A 75 24.02 -12.81 -11.34
N VAL A 76 22.81 -13.20 -11.02
CA VAL A 76 21.83 -12.37 -10.29
C VAL A 76 20.94 -13.17 -9.34
N ASP A 77 21.36 -14.40 -8.99
CA ASP A 77 20.65 -15.29 -8.08
C ASP A 77 19.19 -15.53 -8.50
N TYR A 78 18.93 -15.70 -9.80
CA TYR A 78 17.59 -16.02 -10.28
C TYR A 78 17.00 -17.21 -9.53
N ALA A 79 15.74 -17.07 -9.09
CA ALA A 79 14.96 -18.12 -8.45
C ALA A 79 13.68 -18.38 -9.24
N THR A 80 13.34 -19.65 -9.40
CA THR A 80 12.09 -20.05 -10.03
C THR A 80 10.88 -19.69 -9.16
N PRO A 81 9.67 -19.58 -9.74
CA PRO A 81 8.45 -19.35 -8.95
C PRO A 81 8.23 -20.39 -7.83
N GLN A 82 8.66 -21.63 -8.05
CA GLN A 82 8.56 -22.69 -7.05
C GLN A 82 9.55 -22.49 -5.88
N GLU A 83 10.79 -22.09 -6.18
CA GLU A 83 11.79 -21.78 -5.14
C GLU A 83 11.39 -20.55 -4.33
N LEU A 84 10.85 -19.51 -4.97
CA LEU A 84 10.32 -18.33 -4.28
C LEU A 84 9.15 -18.69 -3.35
N ALA A 85 8.24 -19.56 -3.78
CA ALA A 85 7.13 -20.00 -2.93
C ALA A 85 7.62 -20.84 -1.73
N ALA A 86 8.67 -21.65 -1.92
CA ALA A 86 9.28 -22.39 -0.83
C ALA A 86 9.97 -21.46 0.18
N ALA A 87 10.70 -20.44 -0.31
CA ALA A 87 11.32 -19.43 0.52
C ALA A 87 10.28 -18.60 1.30
N ASP A 88 9.16 -18.22 0.69
CA ASP A 88 8.08 -17.53 1.38
C ASP A 88 7.50 -18.37 2.52
N ALA A 89 7.33 -19.69 2.32
CA ALA A 89 6.84 -20.59 3.35
C ALA A 89 7.82 -20.69 4.52
N GLU A 90 9.12 -20.81 4.23
CA GLU A 90 10.18 -20.82 5.25
C GLU A 90 10.24 -19.49 6.03
N LEU A 91 10.12 -18.35 5.34
CA LEU A 91 10.04 -17.03 5.98
C LEU A 91 8.83 -16.96 6.93
N ALA A 92 7.67 -17.41 6.47
CA ALA A 92 6.44 -17.42 7.27
C ALA A 92 6.60 -18.30 8.52
N GLU A 93 7.19 -19.50 8.40
CA GLU A 93 7.49 -20.39 9.53
C GLU A 93 8.42 -19.72 10.56
N GLN A 94 9.29 -18.81 10.11
CA GLN A 94 10.23 -18.06 10.95
C GLN A 94 9.67 -16.73 11.46
N GLY A 95 8.43 -16.37 11.12
CA GLY A 95 7.79 -15.12 11.55
C GLY A 95 8.18 -13.88 10.73
N TYR A 96 8.66 -14.08 9.50
CA TYR A 96 8.92 -13.03 8.52
C TYR A 96 7.83 -13.00 7.45
N CYS A 97 7.52 -11.82 6.93
CA CYS A 97 6.69 -11.69 5.74
C CYS A 97 7.50 -12.04 4.48
N SER A 98 6.84 -12.15 3.34
CA SER A 98 7.46 -12.40 2.03
C SER A 98 8.42 -11.29 1.56
N HIS A 99 8.48 -10.15 2.26
CA HIS A 99 9.47 -9.11 2.05
C HIS A 99 10.72 -9.27 2.95
N GLY A 100 10.77 -10.32 3.79
CA GLY A 100 11.88 -10.61 4.70
C GLY A 100 11.88 -9.76 5.98
N LEU A 101 10.73 -9.22 6.38
CA LEU A 101 10.58 -8.31 7.53
C LEU A 101 9.67 -8.93 8.60
N THR A 102 9.91 -8.62 9.88
CA THR A 102 9.06 -9.08 10.98
C THR A 102 7.90 -8.13 11.25
N GLU A 103 6.96 -8.57 12.08
CA GLU A 103 5.90 -7.72 12.65
C GLU A 103 6.47 -6.41 13.23
N GLY A 104 5.78 -5.30 13.00
CA GLY A 104 6.20 -3.96 13.42
C GLY A 104 7.36 -3.34 12.62
N THR A 105 7.98 -4.07 11.71
CA THR A 105 9.09 -3.56 10.86
C THR A 105 8.71 -3.44 9.39
N CYS A 106 7.63 -4.10 8.96
CA CYS A 106 7.17 -4.06 7.58
C CYS A 106 6.29 -2.83 7.31
N PRO A 107 6.72 -1.87 6.47
CA PRO A 107 5.93 -0.68 6.14
C PRO A 107 4.70 -0.98 5.27
N CYS A 108 4.56 -2.22 4.78
CA CYS A 108 3.45 -2.66 3.94
C CYS A 108 2.26 -3.22 4.74
N GLY A 109 2.35 -3.28 6.07
CA GLY A 109 1.26 -3.78 6.91
C GLY A 109 1.01 -5.28 6.75
N CYS A 110 2.02 -6.09 6.38
CA CYS A 110 1.84 -7.52 6.09
C CYS A 110 1.30 -8.37 7.26
N PHE A 111 1.34 -7.84 8.49
CA PHE A 111 0.90 -8.51 9.71
C PHE A 111 -0.35 -7.84 10.31
N GLU A 112 -0.87 -6.78 9.70
CA GLU A 112 -2.00 -5.99 10.22
C GLU A 112 -3.37 -6.64 9.91
N HIS A 113 -3.39 -7.86 9.38
CA HIS A 113 -4.60 -8.56 8.93
C HIS A 113 -4.86 -9.92 9.57
N ASP A 114 -3.99 -10.34 10.49
CA ASP A 114 -4.25 -11.51 11.31
C ASP A 114 -4.86 -11.02 12.64
N ASP A 115 -6.19 -11.14 12.72
CA ASP A 115 -6.95 -11.27 13.97
C ASP A 115 -7.19 -10.04 14.85
N TYR A 116 -6.99 -8.82 14.36
CA TYR A 116 -7.55 -7.65 15.03
C TYR A 116 -8.98 -7.41 14.55
N GLU A 117 -9.93 -8.11 15.18
CA GLU A 117 -11.24 -7.51 15.46
C GLU A 117 -10.95 -6.10 15.98
N PHE A 118 -11.41 -5.08 15.27
CA PHE A 118 -11.16 -3.68 15.56
C PHE A 118 -11.82 -3.33 16.91
N ASP A 119 -11.15 -3.66 18.00
CA ASP A 119 -11.47 -3.22 19.37
C ASP A 119 -10.62 -1.97 19.70
N LEU A 120 -10.34 -1.15 18.67
CA LEU A 120 -9.81 0.21 18.85
C LEU A 120 -10.91 1.22 19.25
N CYS A 121 -12.14 0.77 19.36
CA CYS A 121 -13.11 1.29 20.30
C CYS A 121 -13.52 0.07 21.12
N GLY A 122 -13.36 0.10 22.45
CA GLY A 122 -14.04 -0.88 23.31
C GLY A 122 -15.56 -0.88 23.07
N PRO A 123 -16.36 -1.65 23.85
CA PRO A 123 -17.82 -1.57 23.75
C PRO A 123 -18.22 -0.09 23.72
N GLU A 124 -19.07 0.31 22.76
CA GLU A 124 -19.38 1.73 22.53
C GLU A 124 -19.50 2.43 23.87
N PRO A 125 -18.70 3.48 24.12
CA PRO A 125 -18.65 4.07 25.45
C PRO A 125 -20.08 4.41 25.83
N GLU A 126 -20.58 3.87 26.94
CA GLU A 126 -21.92 4.23 27.44
C GLU A 126 -21.89 5.73 27.72
N LEU A 127 -22.29 6.52 26.72
CA LEU A 127 -22.21 7.97 26.78
C LEU A 127 -23.05 8.44 27.94
N THR A 128 -22.47 9.28 28.79
CA THR A 128 -23.26 9.92 29.82
C THR A 128 -24.35 10.78 29.16
N ARG A 129 -25.49 10.93 29.84
CA ARG A 129 -26.59 11.78 29.38
C ARG A 129 -26.13 13.21 29.04
N GLU A 130 -25.10 13.70 29.72
CA GLU A 130 -24.48 15.01 29.46
C GLU A 130 -23.75 15.02 28.11
N GLN A 131 -22.89 14.03 27.85
CA GLN A 131 -22.18 13.89 26.56
C GLN A 131 -23.14 13.73 25.38
N ILE A 132 -24.19 12.93 25.53
CA ILE A 132 -25.23 12.78 24.49
C ILE A 132 -25.90 14.12 24.20
N MET A 133 -26.19 14.90 25.25
CA MET A 133 -26.82 16.21 25.10
C MET A 133 -25.89 17.21 24.42
N ASP A 134 -24.60 17.21 24.76
CA ASP A 134 -23.62 18.12 24.17
C ASP A 134 -23.43 17.87 22.67
N ILE A 135 -23.32 16.59 22.27
CA ILE A 135 -23.26 16.18 20.85
C ILE A 135 -24.53 16.63 20.12
N ALA A 136 -25.71 16.25 20.63
CA ALA A 136 -26.98 16.59 19.99
C ALA A 136 -27.20 18.11 19.86
N VAL A 137 -26.75 18.90 20.84
CA VAL A 137 -26.81 20.37 20.79
C VAL A 137 -25.87 20.94 19.73
N MET A 138 -24.68 20.37 19.54
CA MET A 138 -23.78 20.81 18.47
C MET A 138 -24.29 20.43 17.08
N GLU A 139 -24.77 19.21 16.89
CA GLU A 139 -25.37 18.76 15.64
C GLU A 139 -26.54 19.67 15.24
N ALA A 140 -27.43 19.97 16.19
CA ALA A 140 -28.53 20.90 15.97
C ALA A 140 -28.06 22.32 15.62
N LYS A 141 -26.98 22.80 16.22
CA LYS A 141 -26.39 24.11 15.86
C LYS A 141 -25.89 24.09 14.42
N ILE A 142 -25.13 23.06 14.03
CA ILE A 142 -24.61 22.91 12.66
C ILE A 142 -25.76 22.89 11.65
N GLU A 143 -26.81 22.11 11.91
CA GLU A 143 -28.00 22.03 11.05
C GLU A 143 -28.69 23.41 10.89
N ILE A 144 -28.82 24.17 11.98
CA ILE A 144 -29.36 25.54 11.94
C ILE A 144 -28.48 26.45 11.08
N TYR A 145 -27.15 26.34 11.20
CA TYR A 145 -26.22 27.13 10.38
C TYR A 145 -26.32 26.78 8.90
N GLU A 146 -26.38 25.48 8.56
CA GLU A 146 -26.54 25.03 7.18
C GLU A 146 -27.84 25.51 6.55
N LYS A 147 -28.96 25.41 7.28
CA LYS A 147 -30.26 25.93 6.82
C LYS A 147 -30.23 27.45 6.66
N THR A 148 -29.53 28.15 7.56
CA THR A 148 -29.36 29.61 7.49
C THR A 148 -28.53 30.00 6.28
N LEU A 149 -27.42 29.30 6.01
CA LEU A 149 -26.60 29.52 4.82
C LEU A 149 -27.34 29.20 3.53
N ALA A 150 -28.11 28.11 3.49
CA ALA A 150 -28.95 27.75 2.35
C ALA A 150 -30.04 28.81 2.08
N ALA A 151 -30.64 29.37 3.13
CA ALA A 151 -31.61 30.47 3.03
C ALA A 151 -30.95 31.79 2.60
N LEU A 152 -29.66 31.97 2.89
CA LEU A 152 -28.85 33.14 2.52
C LEU A 152 -28.10 32.95 1.19
N ALA A 153 -28.24 31.82 0.49
CA ALA A 153 -27.45 31.43 -0.70
C ALA A 153 -27.61 32.31 -1.96
N GLY A 154 -28.22 33.51 -1.83
CA GLY A 154 -28.23 34.58 -2.82
C GLY A 154 -27.59 35.89 -2.35
N TRP A 155 -27.01 35.93 -1.15
CA TRP A 155 -26.28 37.06 -0.57
C TRP A 155 -24.81 36.65 -0.51
N GLU A 156 -23.95 37.30 -1.29
CA GLU A 156 -22.52 36.98 -1.33
C GLU A 156 -21.91 37.09 0.07
N ASP A 157 -21.34 35.97 0.53
CA ASP A 157 -20.49 35.77 1.71
C ASP A 157 -20.85 36.65 2.92
N VAL A 158 -21.83 36.21 3.72
CA VAL A 158 -22.14 36.87 5.01
C VAL A 158 -20.95 36.64 5.96
N PRO A 159 -20.08 37.65 6.18
CA PRO A 159 -18.78 37.40 6.79
C PRO A 159 -18.97 36.94 8.23
N GLY A 160 -18.47 35.75 8.54
CA GLY A 160 -18.48 35.17 9.89
C GLY A 160 -19.45 34.01 10.08
N VAL A 161 -20.43 33.78 9.19
CA VAL A 161 -21.35 32.64 9.30
C VAL A 161 -20.65 31.33 8.92
N THR A 162 -19.99 31.30 7.76
CA THR A 162 -19.22 30.13 7.27
C THR A 162 -18.09 29.77 8.22
N ARG A 163 -17.32 30.77 8.68
CA ARG A 163 -16.22 30.58 9.64
C ARG A 163 -16.71 30.05 10.99
N HIS A 164 -17.92 30.41 11.41
CA HIS A 164 -18.50 29.90 12.64
C HIS A 164 -18.99 28.46 12.49
N GLN A 165 -19.55 28.09 11.34
CA GLN A 165 -19.89 26.71 11.02
C GLN A 165 -18.65 25.82 11.02
N GLU A 166 -17.58 26.22 10.33
CA GLU A 166 -16.32 25.48 10.31
C GLU A 166 -15.78 25.24 11.73
N ARG A 167 -15.79 26.28 12.57
CA ARG A 167 -15.37 26.17 13.97
C ARG A 167 -16.25 25.22 14.78
N LEU A 168 -17.57 25.22 14.59
CA LEU A 168 -18.47 24.29 15.28
C LEU A 168 -18.25 22.85 14.81
N SER A 169 -18.02 22.64 13.52
CA SER A 169 -17.67 21.32 12.97
C SER A 169 -16.35 20.80 13.53
N ASP A 170 -15.34 21.66 13.70
CA ASP A 170 -14.08 21.28 14.32
C ASP A 170 -14.24 20.97 15.82
N GLN A 171 -15.07 21.75 16.54
CA GLN A 171 -15.40 21.48 17.94
C GLN A 171 -16.18 20.17 18.12
N LEU A 172 -17.08 19.84 17.20
CA LEU A 172 -17.81 18.56 17.20
C LEU A 172 -16.84 17.40 17.01
N ARG A 173 -15.92 17.47 16.03
CA ARG A 173 -14.88 16.45 15.82
C ARG A 173 -13.97 16.28 17.03
N GLU A 174 -13.55 17.38 17.67
CA GLU A 174 -12.72 17.31 18.88
C GLU A 174 -13.48 16.64 20.03
N LEU A 175 -14.78 16.90 20.16
CA LEU A 175 -15.61 16.29 21.20
C LEU A 175 -15.90 14.81 20.93
N GLU A 176 -16.21 14.44 19.68
CA GLU A 176 -16.32 13.06 19.23
C GLU A 176 -15.02 12.28 19.51
N PHE A 177 -13.87 12.87 19.16
CA PHE A 177 -12.56 12.27 19.42
C PHE A 177 -12.27 12.13 20.92
N ARG A 178 -12.52 13.17 21.72
CA ARG A 178 -12.33 13.11 23.18
C ARG A 178 -13.22 12.05 23.80
N VAL A 179 -14.48 11.95 23.37
CA VAL A 179 -15.43 10.95 23.83
C VAL A 179 -14.99 9.54 23.43
N ALA A 180 -14.51 9.34 22.21
CA ALA A 180 -13.99 8.07 21.73
C ALA A 180 -12.70 7.63 22.44
N CYS A 181 -11.84 8.56 22.85
CA CYS A 181 -10.55 8.29 23.51
C CYS A 181 -10.57 8.46 25.04
N SER A 182 -11.74 8.49 25.69
CA SER A 182 -11.88 8.66 27.16
C SER A 182 -11.60 7.38 27.98
N TYR A 183 -11.00 6.34 27.39
CA TYR A 183 -10.66 5.07 28.05
C TYR A 183 -9.16 4.79 27.96
#